data_AF-A0A9E5TBV4-F1
#
_entry.id   AF-A0A9E5TBV4-F1
#
_cell.length_a   1.000
_cell.length_b   1.000
_cell.length_c   1.000
_cell.angle_alpha   90.00
_cell.angle_beta   90.00
_cell.angle_gamma   90.00
#
_symmetry.space_group_name_H-M   'P 1'
#
loop_
_entity.id
_entity.type
_entity.pdbx_description
1 polymer ?
#
loop_
_entity_poly.entity_id
_entity_poly.type
_entity_poly.pdbx_seq_one_letter_code
_entity_poly.pdbx_strand_id
1 'polypeptide(L)'
;PPDKIAVISIIWDSGTVAENRPQTEALMRHMFIRGKKFAILAFAPQGSKFAYDSAERIGEELGKEYGKDWMHWGYKPAGAMIPIMISFARDIPGTIGKDTHGTPL
;
A
#
# COMPACT_ATOMS: atom_id res chain seq x y z
N PRO A 1 7.70 -1.10 -14.56
CA PRO A 1 7.27 -1.70 -15.84
C PRO A 1 5.75 -1.94 -15.85
N PRO A 2 5.07 -2.07 -17.00
CA PRO A 2 3.62 -2.26 -17.07
C PRO A 2 3.10 -3.52 -16.35
N ASP A 3 3.91 -4.58 -16.31
CA ASP A 3 3.62 -5.88 -15.69
C ASP A 3 4.00 -5.95 -14.19
N LYS A 4 4.46 -4.84 -13.61
CA LYS A 4 4.94 -4.77 -12.22
C LYS A 4 4.07 -3.84 -11.40
N ILE A 5 3.99 -4.14 -10.11
CA ILE A 5 3.37 -3.27 -9.11
C ILE A 5 4.44 -2.44 -8.39
N ALA A 6 4.05 -1.27 -7.88
CA ALA A 6 4.84 -0.56 -6.87
C ALA A 6 4.37 -0.93 -5.47
N VAL A 7 5.25 -0.87 -4.47
CA VAL A 7 4.88 -1.01 -3.06
C VAL A 7 5.06 0.34 -2.39
N ILE A 8 3.97 0.86 -1.82
CA ILE A 8 3.96 2.12 -1.07
C ILE A 8 4.03 1.77 0.42
N SER A 9 5.15 2.11 1.05
CA SER A 9 5.35 1.90 2.49
C SER A 9 4.73 3.02 3.31
N ILE A 10 3.98 2.67 4.35
CA ILE A 10 3.34 3.62 5.26
C ILE A 10 3.97 3.49 6.65
N ILE A 11 4.81 4.46 7.00
CA ILE A 11 5.53 4.52 8.28
C ILE A 11 5.08 5.69 9.17
N TRP A 12 3.99 6.37 8.79
CA TRP A 12 3.44 7.54 9.48
C TRP A 12 2.12 7.21 10.19
N ASP A 13 1.76 8.03 11.16
CA ASP A 13 0.55 7.90 11.97
C ASP A 13 -0.10 9.27 12.22
N SER A 14 -1.03 9.35 13.19
CA SER A 14 -1.73 10.60 13.52
C SER A 14 -0.79 11.74 13.94
N GLY A 15 0.38 11.45 14.52
CA GLY A 15 1.35 12.47 14.93
C GLY A 15 2.02 13.17 13.75
N THR A 16 2.07 12.51 12.59
CA THR A 16 2.78 13.00 11.39
C THR A 16 1.87 13.07 10.16
N VAL A 17 0.55 12.94 10.36
CA VAL A 17 -0.45 12.84 9.29
C VAL A 17 -0.53 14.10 8.42
N ALA A 18 -0.37 15.28 9.03
CA ALA A 18 -0.51 16.57 8.34
C ALA A 18 0.52 16.74 7.22
N GLU A 19 1.74 16.21 7.42
CA GLU A 19 2.81 16.23 6.43
C GLU A 19 2.71 15.05 5.45
N ASN A 20 2.46 13.85 5.96
CA ASN A 20 2.65 12.62 5.20
C ASN A 20 1.45 12.22 4.34
N ARG A 21 0.22 12.48 4.81
CA ARG A 21 -0.99 12.16 4.05
C ARG A 21 -1.04 12.86 2.68
N PRO A 22 -0.84 14.18 2.56
CA PRO A 22 -0.93 14.83 1.25
C PRO A 22 0.10 14.30 0.25
N GLN A 23 1.31 13.96 0.70
CA GLN A 23 2.35 13.35 -0.15
C GLN A 23 1.94 11.95 -0.62
N THR A 24 1.45 11.13 0.31
CA THR A 24 0.96 9.78 0.03
C THR A 24 -0.20 9.81 -0.98
N GLU A 25 -1.15 10.71 -0.79
CA GLU A 25 -2.30 10.88 -1.68
C GLU A 25 -1.90 11.40 -3.07
N ALA A 26 -0.94 12.33 -3.15
CA ALA A 26 -0.41 12.80 -4.43
C ALA A 26 0.22 11.65 -5.23
N LEU A 27 0.98 10.78 -4.55
CA LEU A 27 1.54 9.58 -5.16
C LEU A 27 0.45 8.61 -5.64
N MET A 28 -0.54 8.30 -4.80
CA MET A 28 -1.66 7.42 -5.18
C MET A 28 -2.42 7.95 -6.40
N ARG A 29 -2.77 9.24 -6.42
CA ARG A 29 -3.41 9.90 -7.57
C ARG A 29 -2.58 9.75 -8.82
N HIS A 30 -1.28 10.04 -8.73
CA HIS A 30 -0.37 9.91 -9.87
C HIS A 30 -0.36 8.47 -10.40
N MET A 31 -0.21 7.47 -9.51
CA MET A 31 -0.19 6.06 -9.89
C MET A 31 -1.47 5.66 -10.62
N PHE A 32 -2.64 6.03 -10.09
CA PHE A 32 -3.93 5.76 -10.73
C PHE A 32 -4.11 6.44 -12.08
N ILE A 33 -3.75 7.73 -12.20
CA ILE A 33 -3.81 8.48 -13.47
C ILE A 33 -2.90 7.85 -14.52
N ARG A 34 -1.73 7.34 -14.12
CA ARG A 34 -0.77 6.68 -15.01
C ARG A 34 -1.06 5.20 -15.25
N GLY A 35 -2.17 4.67 -14.73
CA GLY A 35 -2.53 3.26 -14.85
C GLY A 35 -1.49 2.31 -14.23
N LYS A 36 -0.81 2.77 -13.17
CA LYS A 36 0.18 1.97 -12.44
C LYS A 36 -0.47 1.32 -11.23
N LYS A 37 -0.30 0.01 -11.13
CA LYS A 37 -0.77 -0.77 -10.00
C LYS A 37 0.13 -0.58 -8.79
N PHE A 38 -0.45 -0.57 -7.60
CA PHE A 38 0.33 -0.51 -6.38
C PHE A 38 -0.27 -1.32 -5.23
N ALA A 39 0.58 -1.69 -4.28
CA ALA A 39 0.20 -2.27 -3.01
C ALA A 39 0.59 -1.36 -1.86
N ILE A 40 -0.26 -1.27 -0.84
CA ILE A 40 0.06 -0.56 0.41
C ILE A 40 0.63 -1.57 1.40
N LEU A 41 1.76 -1.24 2.02
CA LEU A 41 2.34 -1.99 3.12
C LEU A 41 2.61 -1.05 4.29
N ALA A 42 1.96 -1.28 5.42
CA ALA A 42 2.08 -0.39 6.58
C ALA A 42 2.98 -0.97 7.66
N PHE A 43 3.79 -0.11 8.27
CA PHE A 43 4.57 -0.38 9.48
C PHE A 43 4.17 0.52 10.66
N ALA A 44 3.17 1.37 10.47
CA ALA A 44 2.48 2.09 11.53
C ALA A 44 1.01 1.61 11.63
N PRO A 45 0.50 1.22 12.82
CA PRO A 45 -0.84 0.65 12.95
C PRO A 45 -1.95 1.58 12.45
N GLN A 46 -1.93 2.86 12.90
CA GLN A 46 -2.93 3.85 12.48
C GLN A 46 -2.77 4.24 11.02
N GLY A 47 -1.52 4.40 10.57
CA GLY A 47 -1.18 4.70 9.18
C GLY A 47 -1.77 3.70 8.20
N SER A 48 -1.84 2.42 8.57
CA SER A 48 -2.48 1.38 7.77
C SER A 48 -3.92 1.73 7.40
N LYS A 49 -4.76 2.08 8.37
CA LYS A 49 -6.16 2.44 8.11
C LYS A 49 -6.25 3.74 7.33
N PHE A 50 -5.44 4.73 7.69
CA PHE A 50 -5.46 6.03 7.00
C PHE A 50 -5.08 5.92 5.52
N ALA A 51 -4.08 5.09 5.19
CA ALA A 51 -3.66 4.89 3.82
C ALA A 51 -4.69 4.09 3.00
N TYR A 52 -5.34 3.09 3.62
CA TYR A 52 -6.48 2.41 3.00
C TYR A 52 -7.60 3.40 2.65
N ASP A 53 -8.01 4.24 3.60
CA ASP A 53 -9.10 5.21 3.40
C ASP A 53 -8.77 6.24 2.31
N SER A 54 -7.52 6.72 2.28
CA SER A 54 -7.05 7.60 1.21
C SER A 54 -7.08 6.90 -0.15
N ALA A 55 -6.60 5.66 -0.25
CA ALA A 55 -6.55 4.94 -1.52
C ALA A 55 -7.94 4.52 -2.02
N GLU A 56 -8.84 4.12 -1.12
CA GLU A 56 -10.23 3.80 -1.42
C GLU A 56 -10.95 5.02 -1.97
N ARG A 57 -10.93 6.15 -1.25
CA ARG A 57 -11.56 7.40 -1.69
C ARG A 57 -11.02 7.87 -3.04
N ILE A 58 -9.69 7.91 -3.21
CA ILE A 58 -9.09 8.35 -4.48
C ILE A 58 -9.39 7.34 -5.60
N GLY A 59 -9.45 6.05 -5.28
CA GLY A 59 -9.82 5.00 -6.21
C GLY A 59 -11.24 5.20 -6.74
N GLU A 60 -12.21 5.45 -5.85
CA GLU A 60 -13.59 5.78 -6.20
C GLU A 60 -13.67 7.04 -7.09
N GLU A 61 -12.96 8.11 -6.72
CA GLU A 61 -12.86 9.36 -7.51
C GLU A 61 -12.38 9.12 -8.95
N LEU A 62 -11.52 8.11 -9.16
CA LEU A 62 -10.85 7.83 -10.43
C LEU A 62 -11.31 6.54 -11.12
N GLY A 63 -12.38 5.90 -10.62
CA GLY A 63 -12.93 4.65 -11.16
C GLY A 63 -11.95 3.48 -11.11
N LYS A 64 -11.23 3.32 -9.99
CA LYS A 64 -10.24 2.27 -9.75
C LYS A 64 -10.77 1.19 -8.82
N GLU A 65 -10.35 -0.04 -9.08
CA GLU A 65 -10.92 -1.23 -8.45
C GLU A 65 -9.88 -1.90 -7.52
N TYR A 66 -10.28 -2.17 -6.27
CA TYR A 66 -9.48 -2.95 -5.33
C TYR A 66 -9.27 -4.37 -5.87
N GLY A 67 -8.08 -4.95 -5.65
CA GLY A 67 -7.69 -6.26 -6.16
C GLY A 67 -7.27 -6.26 -7.64
N LYS A 68 -7.58 -5.20 -8.40
CA LYS A 68 -7.21 -5.07 -9.81
C LYS A 68 -6.19 -3.95 -10.06
N ASP A 69 -6.49 -2.75 -9.57
CA ASP A 69 -5.66 -1.55 -9.73
C ASP A 69 -4.79 -1.30 -8.50
N TRP A 70 -5.27 -1.68 -7.31
CA TRP A 70 -4.52 -1.54 -6.07
C TRP A 70 -4.93 -2.59 -5.05
N MET A 71 -4.08 -2.81 -4.05
CA MET A 71 -4.32 -3.75 -2.95
C MET A 71 -3.69 -3.25 -1.66
N HIS A 72 -4.10 -3.83 -0.53
CA HIS A 72 -3.60 -3.43 0.78
C HIS A 72 -3.07 -4.66 1.54
N TRP A 73 -1.76 -4.75 1.74
CA TRP A 73 -1.07 -5.90 2.36
C TRP A 73 -1.05 -5.90 3.89
N GLY A 74 -1.69 -4.90 4.49
CA GLY A 74 -1.89 -4.84 5.92
C GLY A 74 -0.76 -4.14 6.66
N TYR A 75 -0.95 -4.08 7.97
CA TYR A 75 0.07 -3.68 8.92
C TYR A 75 1.01 -4.85 9.23
N LYS A 76 2.31 -4.57 9.28
CA LYS A 76 3.35 -5.45 9.77
C LYS A 76 4.11 -4.73 10.89
N PRO A 77 4.47 -5.40 12.00
CA PRO A 77 5.25 -4.76 13.05
C PRO A 77 6.54 -4.15 12.52
N ALA A 78 6.94 -2.98 13.03
CA ALA A 78 8.15 -2.29 12.56
C ALA A 78 9.43 -3.16 12.67
N GLY A 79 9.52 -4.01 13.70
CA GLY A 79 10.61 -4.99 13.85
C GLY A 79 10.69 -6.03 12.74
N ALA A 80 9.61 -6.24 11.99
CA ALA A 80 9.55 -7.14 10.83
C ALA A 80 9.95 -6.46 9.51
N MET A 81 10.19 -5.14 9.50
CA MET A 81 10.48 -4.38 8.28
C MET A 81 11.70 -4.91 7.52
N ILE A 82 12.85 -5.06 8.20
CA ILE A 82 14.08 -5.60 7.58
C ILE A 82 13.88 -7.05 7.12
N PRO A 83 13.37 -7.98 7.95
CA PRO A 83 13.06 -9.34 7.50
C PRO A 83 12.15 -9.40 6.27
N ILE A 84 11.09 -8.58 6.21
CA ILE A 84 10.16 -8.55 5.08
C ILE A 84 10.85 -8.07 3.81
N MET A 85 11.68 -7.01 3.88
CA MET A 85 12.43 -6.52 2.72
C MET A 85 13.42 -7.56 2.19
N ILE A 86 14.07 -8.33 3.06
CA ILE A 86 14.95 -9.43 2.65
C ILE A 86 14.14 -10.54 1.97
N SER A 87 12.98 -10.90 2.52
CA SER A 87 12.13 -11.96 1.97
C SER A 87 11.50 -11.57 0.63
N PHE A 88 11.21 -10.29 0.40
CA PHE A 88 10.77 -9.78 -0.91
C PHE A 88 11.75 -10.04 -2.04
N ALA A 89 13.05 -10.09 -1.75
CA ALA A 89 14.05 -10.42 -2.76
C ALA A 89 13.95 -11.89 -3.23
N ARG A 90 13.26 -12.74 -2.46
CA ARG A 90 13.11 -14.18 -2.74
C ARG A 90 11.73 -14.51 -3.28
N ASP A 91 10.68 -14.12 -2.55
CA ASP A 91 9.30 -14.51 -2.84
C ASP A 91 8.31 -13.55 -2.19
N ILE A 92 7.73 -12.65 -2.99
CA ILE A 92 6.74 -11.67 -2.50
C ILE A 92 5.42 -12.36 -2.10
N PRO A 93 4.79 -13.18 -2.96
CA PRO A 93 3.58 -13.93 -2.58
C PRO A 93 3.75 -14.75 -1.30
N GLY A 94 4.86 -15.50 -1.15
CA GLY A 94 5.13 -16.26 0.07
C GLY A 94 5.40 -15.39 1.31
N THR A 95 5.93 -14.18 1.13
CA THR A 95 6.21 -13.25 2.24
C THR A 95 4.93 -12.61 2.78
N ILE A 96 4.03 -12.18 1.90
CA ILE A 96 2.81 -11.47 2.31
C ILE A 96 1.64 -12.43 2.55
N GLY A 97 1.55 -13.51 1.76
CA GLY A 97 0.48 -14.50 1.82
C GLY A 97 -0.81 -14.00 1.15
N LYS A 98 -1.60 -13.22 1.88
CA LYS A 98 -2.88 -12.66 1.44
C LYS A 98 -2.97 -11.19 1.79
N ASP A 99 -3.73 -10.44 1.00
CA ASP A 99 -4.06 -9.05 1.36
C ASP A 99 -5.04 -8.98 2.55
N THR A 100 -5.37 -7.76 2.99
CA THR A 100 -6.28 -7.54 4.13
C THR A 100 -7.70 -8.04 3.91
N HIS A 101 -8.12 -8.26 2.66
CA HIS A 101 -9.43 -8.80 2.30
C HIS A 101 -9.39 -10.30 1.99
N GLY A 102 -8.24 -10.95 2.15
CA GLY A 102 -8.05 -12.36 1.88
C GLY A 102 -7.83 -12.69 0.40
N THR A 103 -7.64 -11.69 -0.46
CA THR A 103 -7.28 -11.88 -1.86
C THR A 103 -5.86 -12.46 -1.95
N PRO A 104 -5.65 -13.59 -2.64
CA PRO A 104 -4.32 -14.07 -2.98
C PRO A 104 -3.59 -13.09 -3.90
N LEU A 105 -2.27 -13.00 -3.75
CA LEU A 105 -1.39 -12.12 -4.53
C LEU A 105 -0.99 -12.69 -5.89
#